data_AF-A0AAW9QSJ0-F1
#
_entry.id   AF-A0AAW9QSJ0-F1
#
_cell.length_a   1.000
_cell.length_b   1.000
_cell.length_c   1.000
_cell.angle_alpha   90.00
_cell.angle_beta   90.00
_cell.angle_gamma   90.00
#
_symmetry.space_group_name_H-M   'P 1'
#
loop_
_entity.id
_entity.type
_entity.pdbx_description
1 polymer ?
#
loop_
_entity_poly.entity_id
_entity_poly.type
_entity_poly.pdbx_seq_one_letter_code
_entity_poly.pdbx_strand_id
1 'polypeptide(L)'
;MNEPSLFKHEEPFRPTEEGLKMSKDFLIAWKSRIADYQKGVREGKGAIEQASLFALPKTTWHTADEIEPFALKRYPSDFYDLPPRCFESLDEGGCIYFQIDHAAGIILYIGETKLNARQRWVGRHYCKDYVLHYIELHRRYDLDVAISASFWYHVPPEKKILREWESELIHKWRSPFNREMWEFYGQPFQKI
;
A
#
# COMPACT_ATOMS: atom_id res chain seq x y z
N MET A 1 38.79 6.83 18.33
CA MET A 1 37.71 5.88 18.67
C MET A 1 36.58 6.17 17.71
N ASN A 2 36.35 5.30 16.72
CA ASN A 2 35.24 5.45 15.78
C ASN A 2 34.00 4.83 16.42
N GLU A 3 32.93 5.63 16.57
CA GLU A 3 31.61 5.10 16.87
C GLU A 3 31.10 4.30 15.66
N PRO A 4 30.56 3.09 15.85
CA PRO A 4 29.89 2.39 14.76
C PRO A 4 28.55 3.08 14.49
N SER A 5 28.40 3.64 13.29
CA SER A 5 27.10 4.08 12.78
C SER A 5 26.11 2.92 12.82
N LEU A 6 25.05 3.05 13.63
CA LEU A 6 24.01 2.05 13.84
C LEU A 6 23.01 1.97 12.68
N PHE A 7 23.13 2.86 11.69
CA PHE A 7 22.25 2.90 10.53
C PHE A 7 22.84 2.00 9.44
N LYS A 8 22.20 0.84 9.22
CA LYS A 8 22.31 0.18 7.92
C LYS A 8 21.70 1.12 6.90
N HIS A 9 22.54 1.92 6.23
CA HIS A 9 22.13 2.62 5.03
C HIS A 9 21.73 1.55 4.02
N GLU A 10 20.42 1.32 3.85
CA GLU A 10 19.95 0.61 2.68
C GLU A 10 20.33 1.45 1.47
N GLU A 11 21.19 0.90 0.61
CA GLU A 11 21.56 1.51 -0.66
C GLU A 11 20.27 1.87 -1.44
N PRO A 12 20.18 3.10 -1.98
CA PRO A 12 19.02 3.50 -2.78
C PRO A 12 18.91 2.56 -3.99
N PHE A 13 17.67 2.18 -4.32
CA PHE A 13 17.42 1.26 -5.42
C PHE A 13 17.87 1.89 -6.75
N ARG A 14 18.82 1.24 -7.44
CA ARG A 14 19.28 1.63 -8.78
C ARG A 14 18.78 0.58 -9.79
N PRO A 15 17.79 0.91 -10.64
CA PRO A 15 17.37 0.00 -11.70
C PRO A 15 18.49 -0.16 -12.73
N THR A 16 18.80 -1.41 -13.11
CA THR A 16 19.64 -1.72 -14.28
C THR A 16 18.82 -1.54 -15.58
N GLU A 17 19.46 -1.52 -16.75
CA GLU A 17 18.74 -1.51 -18.05
C GLU A 17 17.81 -2.73 -18.22
N GLU A 18 18.18 -3.87 -17.65
CA GLU A 18 17.33 -5.06 -17.56
C GLU A 18 16.19 -4.89 -16.53
N GLY A 19 16.36 -4.02 -15.54
CA GLY A 19 15.31 -3.56 -14.62
C GLY A 19 14.26 -2.64 -15.27
N LEU A 20 14.48 -2.13 -16.50
CA LEU A 20 13.42 -1.44 -17.26
C LEU A 20 12.34 -2.40 -17.77
N LYS A 21 12.63 -3.71 -17.88
CA LYS A 21 11.64 -4.76 -18.10
C LYS A 21 11.62 -5.64 -16.86
N MET A 22 10.60 -5.50 -16.03
CA MET A 22 10.42 -6.26 -14.79
C MET A 22 10.45 -7.78 -15.03
N SER A 23 11.66 -8.35 -15.07
CA SER A 23 11.94 -9.76 -15.38
C SER A 23 11.43 -10.66 -14.23
N LYS A 24 11.38 -11.97 -14.45
CA LYS A 24 10.93 -12.92 -13.42
C LYS A 24 11.78 -12.79 -12.15
N ASP A 25 13.10 -12.87 -12.28
CA ASP A 25 14.02 -12.83 -11.15
C ASP A 25 13.99 -11.46 -10.44
N PHE A 26 13.89 -10.39 -11.23
CA PHE A 26 13.77 -9.04 -10.68
C PHE A 26 12.46 -8.87 -9.90
N LEU A 27 11.33 -9.32 -10.44
CA LEU A 27 10.03 -9.29 -9.76
C LEU A 27 10.06 -10.07 -8.43
N ILE A 28 10.67 -11.26 -8.42
CA ILE A 28 10.82 -12.06 -7.20
C ILE A 28 11.67 -11.33 -6.15
N ALA A 29 12.84 -10.82 -6.54
CA ALA A 29 13.73 -10.09 -5.63
C ALA A 29 13.07 -8.81 -5.09
N TRP A 30 12.37 -8.08 -5.97
CA TRP A 30 11.63 -6.88 -5.64
C TRP A 30 10.51 -7.17 -4.62
N LYS A 31 9.69 -8.21 -4.85
CA LYS A 31 8.66 -8.65 -3.91
C LYS A 31 9.26 -9.06 -2.56
N SER A 32 10.34 -9.84 -2.56
CA SER A 32 10.99 -10.30 -1.33
C SER A 32 11.40 -9.12 -0.46
N ARG A 33 12.06 -8.12 -1.05
CA ARG A 33 12.50 -6.91 -0.32
C ARG A 33 11.33 -6.19 0.37
N ILE A 34 10.20 -6.06 -0.33
CA ILE A 34 9.00 -5.41 0.22
C ILE A 34 8.38 -6.27 1.32
N ALA A 35 8.23 -7.57 1.09
CA ALA A 35 7.67 -8.50 2.04
C ALA A 35 8.49 -8.56 3.35
N ASP A 36 9.82 -8.57 3.23
CA ASP A 36 10.74 -8.57 4.37
C ASP A 36 10.60 -7.30 5.21
N TYR A 37 10.54 -6.14 4.57
CA TYR A 37 10.30 -4.86 5.27
C TYR A 37 8.94 -4.86 5.98
N GLN A 38 7.85 -5.18 5.28
CA GLN A 38 6.50 -5.15 5.83
C GLN A 38 6.27 -6.24 6.90
N LYS A 39 6.97 -7.37 6.81
CA LYS A 39 7.04 -8.36 7.89
C LYS A 39 7.70 -7.77 9.14
N GLY A 40 8.81 -7.05 8.98
CA GLY A 40 9.44 -6.30 10.07
C GLY A 40 8.49 -5.31 10.73
N VAL A 41 7.69 -4.57 9.96
CA VAL A 41 6.66 -3.65 10.48
C VAL A 41 5.62 -4.38 11.32
N ARG A 42 5.09 -5.53 10.83
CA ARG A 42 4.14 -6.37 11.59
C ARG A 42 4.73 -6.93 12.88
N GLU A 43 6.01 -7.26 12.89
CA GLU A 43 6.74 -7.76 14.05
C GLU A 43 7.19 -6.64 15.02
N GLY A 44 6.82 -5.37 14.74
CA GLY A 44 7.22 -4.22 15.56
C GLY A 44 8.69 -3.80 15.40
N LYS A 45 9.42 -4.35 14.42
CA LYS A 45 10.85 -4.13 14.18
C LYS A 45 11.16 -2.89 13.32
N GLY A 46 10.19 -2.03 13.07
CA GLY A 46 10.29 -0.92 12.11
C GLY A 46 9.55 0.35 12.48
N ALA A 47 9.03 0.46 13.71
CA ALA A 47 8.50 1.73 14.21
C ALA A 47 9.67 2.69 14.42
N ILE A 48 10.11 3.37 13.36
CA ILE A 48 10.67 4.70 13.54
C ILE A 48 9.52 5.47 14.16
N GLU A 49 9.60 5.71 15.47
CA GLU A 49 8.72 6.65 16.16
C GLU A 49 8.87 7.99 15.45
N GLN A 50 8.03 8.25 14.46
CA GLN A 50 7.86 9.59 13.96
C GLN A 50 7.12 10.32 15.08
N ALA A 51 7.89 10.91 16.00
CA ALA A 51 7.36 11.82 16.98
C ALA A 51 6.53 12.84 16.22
N SER A 52 5.21 12.79 16.40
CA SER A 52 4.30 13.73 15.77
C SER A 52 4.71 15.14 16.18
N LEU A 53 5.39 15.85 15.29
CA LEU A 53 5.86 17.22 15.51
C LEU A 53 4.70 18.22 15.66
N PHE A 54 3.46 17.74 15.47
CA PHE A 54 2.21 18.47 15.58
C PHE A 54 1.15 17.61 16.27
N ALA A 55 1.40 17.19 17.51
CA ALA A 55 0.37 16.55 18.34
C ALA A 55 -0.77 17.54 18.63
N LEU A 56 -1.78 17.54 17.76
CA LEU A 56 -3.06 18.22 17.98
C LEU A 56 -3.93 17.37 18.93
N PRO A 57 -4.97 17.98 19.56
CA PRO A 57 -5.91 17.23 20.38
C PRO A 57 -6.49 16.06 19.59
N LYS A 58 -6.61 14.88 20.22
CA LYS A 58 -7.26 13.71 19.61
C LYS A 58 -8.68 14.06 19.20
N THR A 59 -8.91 14.25 17.90
CA THR A 59 -10.25 14.45 17.32
C THR A 59 -10.95 13.11 17.03
N THR A 60 -10.27 11.98 17.28
CA THR A 60 -10.68 10.63 16.90
C THR A 60 -10.44 9.62 18.01
N TRP A 61 -11.31 8.62 18.11
CA TRP A 61 -11.13 7.47 19.01
C TRP A 61 -10.06 6.48 18.52
N HIS A 62 -9.74 6.54 17.22
CA HIS A 62 -8.77 5.68 16.54
C HIS A 62 -7.54 6.43 16.08
N THR A 63 -6.45 5.70 15.84
CA THR A 63 -5.23 6.21 15.19
C THR A 63 -4.90 5.37 13.96
N ALA A 64 -4.10 5.92 13.02
CA ALA A 64 -3.70 5.18 11.82
C ALA A 64 -2.93 3.90 12.16
N ASP A 65 -2.20 3.88 13.29
CA ASP A 65 -1.37 2.75 13.72
C ASP A 65 -2.18 1.50 14.08
N GLU A 66 -3.43 1.68 14.53
CA GLU A 66 -4.37 0.61 14.93
C GLU A 66 -4.91 -0.18 13.73
N ILE A 67 -4.78 0.34 12.51
CA ILE A 67 -5.34 -0.31 11.33
C ILE A 67 -4.46 -1.52 10.98
N GLU A 68 -5.02 -2.73 11.11
CA GLU A 68 -4.42 -3.99 10.69
C GLU A 68 -4.91 -4.42 9.29
N PRO A 69 -4.21 -4.10 8.18
CA PRO A 69 -4.79 -4.20 6.84
C PRO A 69 -5.11 -5.65 6.42
N PHE A 70 -4.36 -6.62 6.94
CA PHE A 70 -4.52 -8.05 6.64
C PHE A 70 -5.71 -8.68 7.39
N ALA A 71 -6.20 -8.06 8.45
CA ALA A 71 -7.37 -8.50 9.23
C ALA A 71 -8.70 -7.95 8.68
N LEU A 72 -8.64 -6.97 7.78
CA LEU A 72 -9.82 -6.35 7.17
C LEU A 72 -10.56 -7.31 6.23
N LYS A 73 -11.87 -7.07 6.06
CA LYS A 73 -12.70 -7.79 5.08
C LYS A 73 -12.13 -7.60 3.67
N ARG A 74 -11.96 -8.73 2.97
CA ARG A 74 -11.38 -8.79 1.62
C ARG A 74 -12.48 -8.67 0.57
N TYR A 75 -12.23 -7.84 -0.42
CA TYR A 75 -13.01 -7.74 -1.64
C TYR A 75 -12.13 -8.10 -2.84
N PRO A 76 -12.70 -8.61 -3.94
CA PRO A 76 -11.95 -8.81 -5.18
C PRO A 76 -11.21 -7.53 -5.62
N SER A 77 -10.07 -7.65 -6.31
CA SER A 77 -9.33 -6.47 -6.79
C SER A 77 -10.12 -5.60 -7.78
N ASP A 78 -11.09 -6.21 -8.46
CA ASP A 78 -12.05 -5.63 -9.40
C ASP A 78 -13.42 -5.32 -8.75
N PHE A 79 -13.44 -5.13 -7.42
CA PHE A 79 -14.66 -4.87 -6.64
C PHE A 79 -15.59 -3.78 -7.24
N TYR A 80 -15.05 -2.80 -7.97
CA TYR A 80 -15.80 -1.73 -8.62
C TYR A 80 -16.77 -2.22 -9.72
N ASP A 81 -16.53 -3.41 -10.27
CA ASP A 81 -17.42 -4.06 -11.26
C ASP A 81 -18.53 -4.88 -10.59
N LEU A 82 -18.47 -5.09 -9.27
CA LEU A 82 -19.49 -5.84 -8.55
C LEU A 82 -20.82 -5.05 -8.45
N PRO A 83 -21.97 -5.75 -8.47
CA PRO A 83 -23.25 -5.13 -8.23
C PRO A 83 -23.32 -4.42 -6.87
N PRO A 84 -24.06 -3.30 -6.73
CA PRO A 84 -24.14 -2.52 -5.48
C PRO A 84 -24.51 -3.36 -4.25
N ARG A 85 -25.42 -4.34 -4.43
CA ARG A 85 -25.88 -5.27 -3.40
C ARG A 85 -24.78 -6.17 -2.80
N CYS A 86 -23.65 -6.34 -3.50
CA CYS A 86 -22.52 -7.13 -3.01
C CYS A 86 -21.71 -6.40 -1.93
N PHE A 87 -22.05 -5.13 -1.68
CA PHE A 87 -21.49 -4.32 -0.63
C PHE A 87 -22.57 -4.01 0.39
N GLU A 88 -22.62 -4.78 1.47
CA GLU A 88 -23.31 -4.34 2.69
C GLU A 88 -22.60 -3.08 3.16
N SER A 89 -23.28 -1.94 3.03
CA SER A 89 -22.91 -0.63 3.60
C SER A 89 -21.40 -0.34 3.54
N LEU A 90 -20.84 -0.12 2.34
CA LEU A 90 -19.70 0.81 2.29
C LEU A 90 -20.31 2.14 2.73
N ASP A 91 -20.10 2.49 4.00
CA ASP A 91 -20.73 3.64 4.62
C ASP A 91 -20.53 4.88 3.74
N GLU A 92 -21.55 5.75 3.74
CA GLU A 92 -21.54 7.03 3.03
C GLU A 92 -20.52 7.98 3.69
N GLY A 93 -19.23 7.70 3.50
CA GLY A 93 -18.16 8.38 4.22
C GLY A 93 -16.80 8.12 3.59
N GLY A 94 -15.83 8.94 4.01
CA GLY A 94 -14.47 8.75 3.57
C GLY A 94 -13.85 7.48 4.17
N CYS A 95 -12.97 6.83 3.44
CA CYS A 95 -12.30 5.62 3.87
C CYS A 95 -10.84 5.58 3.43
N ILE A 96 -10.04 4.79 4.14
CA ILE A 96 -8.73 4.35 3.67
C ILE A 96 -8.89 2.97 3.05
N TYR A 97 -8.28 2.77 1.88
CA TYR A 97 -8.32 1.49 1.19
C TYR A 97 -6.92 0.97 0.89
N PHE A 98 -6.83 -0.36 0.80
CA PHE A 98 -5.60 -1.11 0.64
C PHE A 98 -5.73 -2.06 -0.54
N GLN A 99 -4.70 -2.15 -1.37
CA GLN A 99 -4.52 -3.27 -2.31
C GLN A 99 -3.45 -4.20 -1.74
N ILE A 100 -3.81 -5.47 -1.56
CA ILE A 100 -2.97 -6.43 -0.83
C ILE A 100 -2.80 -7.69 -1.67
N ASP A 101 -1.54 -8.11 -1.88
CA ASP A 101 -1.20 -9.45 -2.37
C ASP A 101 -1.05 -10.40 -1.18
N HIS A 102 -2.06 -11.25 -0.94
CA HIS A 102 -2.06 -12.21 0.16
C HIS A 102 -1.11 -13.38 -0.05
N ALA A 103 -0.78 -13.71 -1.31
CA ALA A 103 0.18 -14.78 -1.59
C ALA A 103 1.59 -14.38 -1.12
N ALA A 104 1.93 -13.09 -1.22
CA ALA A 104 3.23 -12.56 -0.80
C ALA A 104 3.21 -11.88 0.58
N GLY A 105 2.03 -11.64 1.16
CA GLY A 105 1.90 -10.87 2.40
C GLY A 105 2.33 -9.41 2.25
N ILE A 106 2.01 -8.81 1.09
CA ILE A 106 2.44 -7.45 0.70
C ILE A 106 1.22 -6.52 0.56
N ILE A 107 1.27 -5.37 1.21
CA ILE A 107 0.43 -4.20 0.90
C ILE A 107 1.07 -3.47 -0.27
N LEU A 108 0.42 -3.50 -1.42
CA LEU A 108 0.91 -2.93 -2.68
C LEU A 108 0.61 -1.43 -2.79
N TYR A 109 -0.56 -1.00 -2.32
CA TYR A 109 -1.03 0.38 -2.42
C TYR A 109 -1.93 0.74 -1.25
N ILE A 110 -1.83 1.99 -0.82
CA ILE A 110 -2.68 2.61 0.19
C ILE A 110 -3.22 3.90 -0.40
N GLY A 111 -4.52 4.16 -0.23
CA GLY A 111 -5.11 5.42 -0.66
C GLY A 111 -6.29 5.87 0.18
N GLU A 112 -6.61 7.15 0.11
CA GLU A 112 -7.84 7.71 0.68
C GLU A 112 -8.92 7.95 -0.37
N THR A 113 -10.16 7.95 0.09
CA THR A 113 -11.22 8.65 -0.62
C THR A 113 -12.21 9.30 0.33
N LYS A 114 -12.72 10.46 -0.07
CA LYS A 114 -13.90 11.12 0.53
C LYS A 114 -15.24 10.68 -0.04
N LEU A 115 -15.20 10.07 -1.21
CA LEU A 115 -16.38 9.54 -1.87
C LEU A 115 -16.58 8.11 -1.37
N ASN A 116 -17.74 7.52 -1.61
CA ASN A 116 -17.82 6.08 -1.43
C ASN A 116 -16.78 5.39 -2.35
N ALA A 117 -16.21 4.28 -1.90
CA ALA A 117 -15.12 3.61 -2.60
C ALA A 117 -15.46 3.29 -4.07
N ARG A 118 -16.73 2.99 -4.37
CA ARG A 118 -17.18 2.72 -5.73
C ARG A 118 -17.09 3.95 -6.64
N GLN A 119 -17.57 5.12 -6.18
CA GLN A 119 -17.51 6.38 -6.92
C GLN A 119 -16.07 6.81 -7.22
N ARG A 120 -15.16 6.61 -6.27
CA ARG A 120 -13.73 6.93 -6.46
C ARG A 120 -13.09 6.13 -7.59
N TRP A 121 -13.55 4.89 -7.76
CA TRP A 121 -13.01 3.94 -8.73
C TRP A 121 -13.78 3.98 -10.07
N VAL A 122 -14.69 4.92 -10.29
CA VAL A 122 -15.24 5.19 -11.64
C VAL A 122 -14.19 5.95 -12.47
N GLY A 123 -13.85 5.43 -13.65
CA GLY A 123 -12.86 6.02 -14.56
C GLY A 123 -11.41 5.54 -14.35
N ARG A 124 -10.45 6.31 -14.87
CA ARG A 124 -9.01 5.97 -14.82
C ARG A 124 -8.47 6.16 -13.40
N HIS A 125 -7.84 5.12 -12.88
CA HIS A 125 -7.24 5.15 -11.56
C HIS A 125 -5.87 4.48 -11.64
N TYR A 126 -4.79 5.24 -11.43
CA TYR A 126 -3.42 4.71 -11.62
C TYR A 126 -3.18 3.40 -10.86
N CYS A 127 -3.68 3.28 -9.63
CA CYS A 127 -3.59 2.02 -8.87
C CYS A 127 -4.16 0.80 -9.62
N LYS A 128 -5.25 0.95 -10.41
CA LYS A 128 -5.78 -0.13 -11.24
C LYS A 128 -4.75 -0.61 -12.26
N ASP A 129 -4.13 0.34 -12.98
CA ASP A 129 -3.13 0.03 -14.00
C ASP A 129 -1.93 -0.70 -13.37
N TYR A 130 -1.48 -0.27 -12.20
CA TYR A 130 -0.41 -0.94 -11.44
C TYR A 130 -0.78 -2.38 -11.04
N VAL A 131 -1.98 -2.59 -10.48
CA VAL A 131 -2.48 -3.92 -10.08
C VAL A 131 -2.63 -4.85 -11.29
N LEU A 132 -3.13 -4.34 -12.41
CA LEU A 132 -3.27 -5.12 -13.64
C LEU A 132 -1.92 -5.57 -14.20
N HIS A 133 -0.94 -4.67 -14.33
CA HIS A 133 0.41 -5.05 -14.76
C HIS A 133 1.07 -6.05 -13.81
N TYR A 134 0.86 -5.88 -12.50
CA TYR A 134 1.36 -6.81 -11.50
C TYR A 134 0.79 -8.21 -11.71
N ILE A 135 -0.54 -8.34 -11.84
CA ILE A 135 -1.21 -9.62 -12.10
C ILE A 135 -0.76 -10.22 -13.45
N GLU A 136 -0.61 -9.40 -14.48
CA GLU A 136 -0.16 -9.85 -15.81
C GLU A 136 1.23 -10.50 -15.74
N LEU A 137 2.19 -9.88 -15.04
CA LEU A 137 3.52 -10.46 -14.90
C LEU A 137 3.52 -11.76 -14.09
N HIS A 138 2.69 -11.86 -13.04
CA HIS A 138 2.56 -13.10 -12.29
C HIS A 138 2.05 -14.24 -13.17
N ARG A 139 1.03 -13.96 -14.00
CA ARG A 139 0.53 -14.93 -14.98
C ARG A 139 1.58 -15.28 -16.04
N ARG A 140 2.30 -14.28 -16.55
CA ARG A 140 3.36 -14.47 -17.56
C ARG A 140 4.50 -15.36 -17.06
N TYR A 141 4.84 -15.24 -15.78
CA TYR A 141 5.96 -15.94 -15.16
C TYR A 141 5.57 -17.17 -14.34
N ASP A 142 4.29 -17.53 -14.33
CA ASP A 142 3.73 -18.64 -13.56
C ASP A 142 4.07 -18.51 -12.06
N LEU A 143 3.68 -17.38 -11.48
CA LEU A 143 3.86 -17.04 -10.07
C LEU A 143 2.51 -16.87 -9.37
N ASP A 144 2.44 -17.27 -8.11
CA ASP A 144 1.25 -17.08 -7.28
C ASP A 144 0.95 -15.61 -7.02
N VAL A 145 -0.32 -15.24 -7.16
CA VAL A 145 -0.84 -13.90 -6.88
C VAL A 145 -2.25 -13.98 -6.33
N ALA A 146 -2.52 -13.25 -5.24
CA ALA A 146 -3.85 -13.19 -4.63
C ALA A 146 -4.17 -11.76 -4.21
N ILE A 147 -4.62 -10.92 -5.15
CA ILE A 147 -4.93 -9.51 -4.88
C ILE A 147 -6.33 -9.35 -4.31
N SER A 148 -6.45 -8.57 -3.24
CA SER A 148 -7.72 -8.07 -2.72
C SER A 148 -7.69 -6.57 -2.46
N ALA A 149 -8.86 -5.95 -2.51
CA ALA A 149 -9.12 -4.65 -1.92
C ALA A 149 -9.66 -4.81 -0.48
N SER A 150 -9.19 -3.98 0.44
CA SER A 150 -9.69 -3.89 1.82
C SER A 150 -9.96 -2.43 2.20
N PHE A 151 -10.89 -2.17 3.12
CA PHE A 151 -11.35 -0.82 3.45
C PHE A 151 -11.48 -0.61 4.96
N TRP A 152 -11.10 0.58 5.42
CA TRP A 152 -11.29 1.08 6.79
C TRP A 152 -12.16 2.34 6.78
N TYR A 153 -13.34 2.26 7.41
CA TYR A 153 -14.35 3.32 7.42
C TYR A 153 -14.35 4.19 8.69
N HIS A 154 -13.64 3.78 9.75
CA HIS A 154 -13.64 4.49 11.04
C HIS A 154 -12.65 5.65 11.08
N VAL A 155 -12.53 6.38 9.97
CA VAL A 155 -11.74 7.61 9.87
C VAL A 155 -12.72 8.78 9.73
N PRO A 156 -12.49 9.91 10.43
CA PRO A 156 -13.32 11.09 10.23
C PRO A 156 -13.29 11.58 8.78
N PRO A 157 -14.42 12.06 8.22
CA PRO A 157 -14.53 12.44 6.81
C PRO A 157 -13.81 13.77 6.44
N GLU A 158 -13.06 14.37 7.37
CA GLU A 158 -12.24 15.54 7.13
C GLU A 158 -11.07 15.22 6.20
N LYS A 159 -10.89 16.07 5.17
CA LYS A 159 -9.86 15.85 4.12
C LYS A 159 -8.46 15.75 4.69
N LYS A 160 -8.22 16.59 5.69
CA LYS A 160 -6.93 16.76 6.30
C LYS A 160 -6.55 15.48 7.05
N ILE A 161 -7.48 14.97 7.88
CA ILE A 161 -7.29 13.75 8.66
C ILE A 161 -7.10 12.53 7.75
N LEU A 162 -7.94 12.37 6.72
CA LEU A 162 -7.81 11.29 5.73
C LEU A 162 -6.42 11.25 5.07
N ARG A 163 -5.93 12.42 4.63
CA ARG A 163 -4.61 12.54 3.99
C ARG A 163 -3.44 12.35 4.95
N GLU A 164 -3.60 12.79 6.20
CA GLU A 164 -2.60 12.57 7.25
C GLU A 164 -2.47 11.08 7.53
N TRP A 165 -3.59 10.37 7.74
CA TRP A 165 -3.56 8.92 7.95
C TRP A 165 -3.08 8.14 6.73
N GLU A 166 -3.49 8.53 5.52
CA GLU A 166 -2.98 7.96 4.27
C GLU A 166 -1.45 8.09 4.22
N SER A 167 -0.91 9.29 4.49
CA SER A 167 0.53 9.53 4.48
C SER A 167 1.25 8.72 5.57
N GLU A 168 0.75 8.71 6.81
CA GLU A 168 1.29 7.92 7.91
C GLU A 168 1.37 6.44 7.56
N LEU A 169 0.29 5.88 6.98
CA LEU A 169 0.24 4.48 6.57
C LEU A 169 1.16 4.18 5.39
N ILE A 170 1.24 5.06 4.39
CA ILE A 170 2.16 4.91 3.26
C ILE A 170 3.61 4.86 3.77
N HIS A 171 3.99 5.73 4.70
CA HIS A 171 5.34 5.74 5.27
C HIS A 171 5.60 4.54 6.19
N LYS A 172 4.62 4.14 7.01
CA LYS A 172 4.70 2.95 7.88
C LYS A 172 4.90 1.66 7.08
N TRP A 173 4.09 1.46 6.05
CA TRP A 173 4.07 0.20 5.29
C TRP A 173 4.98 0.21 4.06
N ARG A 174 5.49 1.38 3.68
CA ARG A 174 6.23 1.62 2.44
C ARG A 174 5.57 0.93 1.24
N SER A 175 4.30 1.26 0.97
CA SER A 175 3.55 0.63 -0.11
C SER A 175 4.16 0.98 -1.49
N PRO A 176 4.58 -0.02 -2.29
CA PRO A 176 5.43 0.19 -3.46
C PRO A 176 4.76 0.91 -4.64
N PHE A 177 3.44 0.90 -4.74
CA PHE A 177 2.72 1.61 -5.80
C PHE A 177 2.43 3.08 -5.45
N ASN A 178 2.67 3.49 -4.20
CA ASN A 178 2.62 4.89 -3.81
C ASN A 178 3.90 5.58 -4.26
N ARG A 179 3.76 6.74 -4.92
CA ARG A 179 4.88 7.46 -5.54
C ARG A 179 5.94 7.88 -4.52
N GLU A 180 5.49 8.15 -3.31
CA GLU A 180 6.29 8.48 -2.14
C GLU A 180 7.33 7.41 -1.83
N MET A 181 7.10 6.15 -2.21
CA MET A 181 7.96 5.01 -1.89
C MET A 181 8.87 4.58 -3.05
N TRP A 182 8.82 5.27 -4.19
CA TRP A 182 9.63 4.92 -5.36
C TRP A 182 11.14 5.12 -5.13
N GLU A 183 11.56 5.92 -4.16
CA GLU A 183 12.97 6.00 -3.78
C GLU A 183 13.53 4.66 -3.22
N PHE A 184 12.66 3.86 -2.58
CA PHE A 184 13.03 2.57 -1.99
C PHE A 184 12.92 1.41 -2.98
N TYR A 185 11.92 1.45 -3.88
CA TYR A 185 11.55 0.31 -4.73
C TYR A 185 11.63 0.58 -6.23
N GLY A 186 11.98 1.80 -6.64
CA GLY A 186 11.83 2.26 -8.02
C GLY A 186 10.38 2.54 -8.39
N GLN A 187 10.16 3.12 -9.58
CA GLN A 187 8.83 3.19 -10.18
C GLN A 187 8.50 1.84 -10.80
N PRO A 188 7.53 1.06 -10.28
CA PRO A 188 7.11 -0.16 -10.94
C PRO A 188 6.39 0.20 -12.25
N PHE A 189 6.46 -0.66 -13.26
CA PHE A 189 5.68 -0.55 -14.51
C PHE A 189 5.63 0.87 -15.10
N GLN A 190 6.74 1.34 -15.67
CA GLN A 190 6.69 2.55 -16.50
C GLN A 190 5.60 2.36 -17.59
N LYS A 191 4.99 3.47 -18.03
CA LYS A 191 4.02 3.43 -19.15
C LYS A 191 4.67 2.67 -20.30
N ILE A 192 4.13 1.50 -20.61
CA ILE A 192 4.38 0.80 -21.88
C ILE A 192 3.90 1.71 -23.01
#